data_AF-Q6D7K3-F1
#
_entry.id   AF-Q6D7K3-F1
#
_cell.length_a   1.000
_cell.length_b   1.000
_cell.length_c   1.000
_cell.angle_alpha   90.00
_cell.angle_beta   90.00
_cell.angle_gamma   90.00
#
_symmetry.space_group_name_H-M   'P 1'
#
loop_
_entity.id
_entity.type
_entity.pdbx_description
1 polymer ?
#
loop_
_entity_poly.entity_id
_entity_poly.type
_entity_poly.pdbx_seq_one_letter_code
_entity_poly.pdbx_strand_id
1 'polypeptide(L)'
;MALTKCKECRKEVSTSEKICPHCGIKDPGVTLSMSLVAVVILVAIGWGIFHWVSSDDENTEPKTCSPTDGQCLFKANVVDATVSCKPLVEKASKYDYEWADDILDNIFSRFLLDSKNNQLTFIGDKIKFKNGFNAKMTMTYACTLDLKTKETVNFDIAEGKL
;
A
#
# COMPACT_ATOMS: atom_id res chain seq x y z
N MET A 1 1.86 -40.26 -24.42
CA MET A 1 3.08 -39.73 -25.08
C MET A 1 2.65 -39.17 -26.42
N ALA A 2 2.68 -37.84 -26.60
CA ALA A 2 2.30 -37.24 -27.87
C ALA A 2 3.53 -37.17 -28.78
N LEU A 3 3.41 -37.67 -30.01
CA LEU A 3 4.43 -37.56 -31.04
C LEU A 3 4.11 -36.33 -31.90
N THR A 4 5.14 -35.56 -32.22
CA THR A 4 5.04 -34.40 -33.12
C THR A 4 6.09 -34.51 -34.22
N LYS A 5 5.89 -33.80 -35.33
CA LYS A 5 6.88 -33.74 -36.40
C LYS A 5 7.88 -32.64 -36.08
N CYS A 6 9.17 -32.95 -36.18
CA CYS A 6 10.22 -31.96 -36.02
C CYS A 6 10.03 -30.81 -37.03
N LYS A 7 10.10 -29.57 -36.54
CA LYS A 7 9.93 -28.36 -37.37
C LYS A 7 10.86 -28.28 -38.59
N GLU A 8 12.08 -28.83 -38.49
CA GLU A 8 13.08 -28.83 -39.58
C GLU A 8 13.03 -30.12 -40.41
N CYS A 9 13.38 -31.26 -39.80
CA CYS A 9 13.59 -32.50 -40.55
C CYS A 9 12.32 -33.33 -40.78
N ARG A 10 11.16 -32.88 -40.25
CA ARG A 10 9.83 -33.50 -40.39
C ARG A 10 9.66 -34.93 -39.88
N LYS A 11 10.72 -35.58 -39.40
CA LYS A 11 10.69 -36.89 -38.73
C LYS A 11 9.90 -36.80 -37.42
N GLU A 12 9.28 -37.91 -37.06
CA GLU A 12 8.48 -38.03 -35.84
C GLU A 12 9.41 -38.03 -34.62
N VAL A 13 9.10 -37.17 -33.65
CA VAL A 13 9.84 -37.02 -32.40
C VAL A 13 8.83 -36.88 -31.27
N SER A 14 9.18 -37.35 -30.08
CA SER A 14 8.31 -37.17 -28.92
C SER A 14 8.30 -35.70 -28.49
N THR A 15 7.13 -35.22 -28.08
CA THR A 15 6.90 -33.84 -27.62
C THR A 15 7.68 -33.47 -26.35
N SER A 16 8.28 -34.45 -25.67
CA SER A 16 9.08 -34.24 -24.46
C SER A 16 10.58 -34.07 -24.73
N GLU A 17 11.05 -34.34 -25.95
CA GLU A 17 12.47 -34.29 -26.30
C GLU A 17 12.90 -32.84 -26.58
N LYS A 18 13.81 -32.32 -25.75
CA LYS A 18 14.38 -30.97 -25.87
C LYS A 18 15.26 -30.78 -27.11
N ILE A 19 15.81 -31.86 -27.65
CA ILE A 19 16.70 -31.86 -28.83
C ILE A 19 16.25 -32.97 -29.77
N CYS A 20 16.12 -32.66 -31.06
CA CYS A 20 15.78 -33.66 -32.07
C CYS A 20 16.94 -34.67 -32.26
N PRO A 21 16.72 -35.98 -32.07
CA PRO A 21 17.78 -36.99 -32.24
C PRO A 21 18.23 -37.18 -33.70
N HIS A 22 17.47 -36.67 -34.68
CA HIS A 22 17.79 -36.85 -36.10
C HIS A 22 18.52 -35.67 -36.74
N CYS A 23 18.30 -34.45 -36.25
CA CYS A 23 18.89 -33.23 -36.83
C CYS A 23 19.53 -32.29 -35.79
N GLY A 24 19.40 -32.57 -34.50
CA GLY A 24 20.06 -31.81 -33.42
C GLY A 24 19.43 -30.46 -33.07
N ILE A 25 18.32 -30.06 -33.70
CA ILE A 25 17.68 -28.78 -33.35
C ILE A 25 17.03 -28.82 -31.97
N LYS A 26 17.17 -27.72 -31.22
CA LYS A 26 16.53 -27.50 -29.93
C LYS A 26 15.03 -27.18 -30.10
N ASP A 27 14.24 -27.74 -29.20
CA ASP A 27 12.78 -27.60 -29.11
C ASP A 27 12.10 -27.93 -30.46
N PRO A 28 12.08 -29.21 -30.87
CA PRO A 28 11.61 -29.61 -32.19
C PRO A 28 10.08 -29.55 -32.34
N GLY A 29 9.35 -29.52 -31.23
CA GLY A 29 7.89 -29.54 -31.18
C GLY A 29 7.22 -28.16 -31.07
N VAL A 30 7.98 -27.08 -30.87
CA VAL A 30 7.42 -25.73 -30.84
C VAL A 30 7.46 -25.13 -32.25
N THR A 31 6.28 -24.77 -32.77
CA THR A 31 6.14 -24.07 -34.05
C THR A 31 6.08 -22.57 -33.77
N LEU A 32 6.74 -21.75 -34.59
CA LEU A 32 6.81 -20.28 -34.41
C LEU A 32 5.41 -19.64 -34.23
N SER A 33 4.37 -20.21 -34.86
CA SER A 33 2.98 -19.79 -34.74
C SER A 33 2.37 -20.02 -33.34
N MET A 34 2.79 -21.05 -32.60
CA MET A 34 2.28 -21.34 -31.26
C MET A 34 2.81 -20.34 -30.23
N SER A 35 4.05 -19.85 -30.40
CA SER A 35 4.62 -18.82 -29.53
C SER A 35 3.92 -17.46 -29.71
N LEU A 36 3.50 -17.11 -30.92
CA LEU A 36 2.79 -15.85 -31.17
C LEU A 36 1.40 -15.82 -30.54
N VAL A 37 0.67 -16.94 -30.55
CA VAL A 37 -0.64 -17.04 -29.90
C VAL A 37 -0.53 -16.84 -28.39
N ALA A 38 0.49 -17.42 -27.74
CA ALA A 38 0.73 -17.25 -26.31
C ALA A 38 1.05 -15.79 -25.95
N VAL A 39 1.84 -15.09 -26.78
CA VAL A 39 2.15 -13.67 -26.58
C VAL A 39 0.90 -12.80 -26.71
N VAL A 40 0.04 -13.04 -27.71
CA VAL A 40 -1.21 -12.28 -27.89
C VAL A 40 -2.15 -12.44 -26.69
N ILE A 41 -2.26 -13.65 -26.14
CA ILE A 41 -3.08 -13.91 -24.94
C ILE A 41 -2.52 -13.17 -23.72
N LEU A 42 -1.20 -13.19 -23.50
CA LEU A 42 -0.57 -12.46 -22.39
C LEU A 42 -0.75 -10.95 -22.52
N VAL A 43 -0.66 -10.40 -23.74
CA VAL A 43 -0.91 -8.97 -23.99
C VAL A 43 -2.37 -8.62 -23.74
N ALA A 44 -3.33 -9.45 -24.15
CA ALA A 44 -4.75 -9.22 -23.90
C ALA A 44 -5.10 -9.28 -22.40
N ILE A 45 -4.51 -10.23 -21.66
CA ILE A 45 -4.67 -10.31 -20.20
C ILE A 45 -4.02 -9.10 -19.52
N GLY A 46 -2.80 -8.74 -19.92
CA GLY A 46 -2.12 -7.55 -19.42
C GLY A 46 -2.88 -6.26 -19.69
N TRP A 47 -3.50 -6.12 -20.87
CA TRP A 47 -4.37 -5.00 -21.21
C TRP A 47 -5.63 -5.02 -20.32
N GLY A 48 -6.29 -6.16 -20.17
CA GLY A 48 -7.46 -6.28 -19.29
C GLY A 48 -7.17 -5.91 -17.84
N ILE A 49 -6.04 -6.38 -17.30
CA ILE A 49 -5.57 -6.01 -15.95
C ILE A 49 -5.23 -4.52 -15.89
N PHE A 50 -4.56 -3.96 -16.90
CA PHE A 50 -4.24 -2.53 -16.96
C PHE A 50 -5.50 -1.66 -16.97
N HIS A 51 -6.53 -2.05 -17.75
CA HIS A 51 -7.81 -1.34 -17.78
C HIS A 51 -8.58 -1.46 -16.47
N TRP A 52 -8.46 -2.58 -15.78
CA TRP A 52 -9.08 -2.79 -14.47
C TRP A 52 -8.35 -2.03 -13.35
N VAL A 53 -7.01 -2.05 -13.34
CA VAL A 53 -6.18 -1.33 -12.35
C VAL A 53 -6.17 0.18 -12.57
N SER A 54 -6.47 0.65 -13.79
CA SER A 54 -6.61 2.08 -14.10
C SER A 54 -8.01 2.63 -13.80
N SER A 55 -8.91 1.82 -13.21
CA SER A 55 -10.25 2.27 -12.77
C SER A 55 -10.31 2.66 -11.29
N ASP A 56 -9.17 2.82 -10.62
CA ASP A 56 -9.12 3.63 -9.40
C ASP A 56 -9.08 5.09 -9.83
N ASP A 57 -10.23 5.75 -9.72
CA ASP A 57 -10.34 7.20 -9.63
C ASP A 57 -9.55 7.67 -8.39
N GLU A 58 -8.22 7.67 -8.47
CA GLU A 58 -7.44 8.71 -7.81
C GLU A 58 -7.68 9.98 -8.61
N ASN A 59 -8.88 10.53 -8.44
CA ASN A 59 -9.15 11.91 -8.77
C ASN A 59 -8.33 12.76 -7.79
N THR A 60 -7.06 12.97 -8.13
CA THR A 60 -6.14 13.92 -7.50
C THR A 60 -6.48 15.35 -7.95
N GLU A 61 -7.77 15.71 -7.97
CA GLU A 61 -8.14 17.10 -7.82
C GLU A 61 -7.86 17.52 -6.37
N PRO A 62 -7.29 18.72 -6.14
CA PRO A 62 -7.18 19.28 -4.81
C PRO A 62 -8.60 19.46 -4.26
N LYS A 63 -9.06 18.51 -3.44
CA LYS A 63 -10.37 18.57 -2.79
C LYS A 63 -10.42 19.86 -1.97
N THR A 64 -11.08 20.87 -2.51
CA THR A 64 -11.33 22.13 -1.81
C THR A 64 -12.33 21.83 -0.71
N CYS A 65 -11.83 21.44 0.47
CA CYS A 65 -12.67 21.15 1.63
C CYS A 65 -13.28 22.45 2.17
N SER A 66 -14.54 22.38 2.58
CA SER A 66 -15.15 23.47 3.37
C SER A 66 -14.40 23.63 4.71
N PRO A 67 -14.20 24.86 5.22
CA PRO A 67 -13.60 25.09 6.54
C PRO A 67 -14.36 24.46 7.73
N THR A 68 -15.60 24.00 7.51
CA THR A 68 -16.46 23.34 8.50
C THR A 68 -16.59 21.83 8.28
N ASP A 69 -16.09 21.30 7.15
CA ASP A 69 -16.13 19.87 6.86
C ASP A 69 -14.91 19.18 7.47
N GLY A 70 -15.04 18.82 8.75
CA GLY A 70 -13.96 18.17 9.50
C GLY A 70 -13.54 16.82 8.92
N GLN A 71 -14.45 16.07 8.28
CA GLN A 71 -14.08 14.78 7.69
C GLN A 71 -13.25 14.97 6.41
N CYS A 72 -13.64 15.91 5.57
CA CYS A 72 -12.85 16.28 4.38
C CYS A 72 -11.47 16.79 4.82
N LEU A 73 -11.42 17.72 5.77
CA LEU A 73 -10.17 18.26 6.29
C LEU A 73 -9.30 17.17 6.91
N PHE A 74 -9.87 16.23 7.67
CA PHE A 74 -9.13 15.10 8.22
C PHE A 74 -8.50 14.23 7.13
N LYS A 75 -9.27 13.80 6.13
CA LYS A 75 -8.75 12.98 5.04
C LYS A 75 -7.69 13.72 4.21
N ALA A 76 -7.90 15.01 3.96
CA ALA A 76 -6.98 15.83 3.17
C ALA A 76 -5.63 16.08 3.89
N ASN A 77 -5.61 16.01 5.23
CA ASN A 77 -4.43 16.36 6.04
C ASN A 77 -3.86 15.17 6.84
N VAL A 78 -4.37 13.95 6.64
CA VAL A 78 -3.95 12.77 7.40
C VAL A 78 -2.47 12.42 7.17
N VAL A 79 -1.97 12.64 5.95
CA VAL A 79 -0.57 12.38 5.58
C VAL A 79 0.35 13.38 6.30
N ASP A 80 0.04 14.68 6.21
CA ASP A 80 0.77 15.74 6.91
C ASP A 80 0.79 15.51 8.42
N ALA A 81 -0.36 15.13 9.00
CA ALA A 81 -0.46 14.77 10.40
C ALA A 81 0.38 13.53 10.74
N THR A 82 0.40 12.52 9.89
CA THR A 82 1.21 11.32 10.13
C THR A 82 2.70 11.67 10.15
N VAL A 83 3.16 12.45 9.17
CA VAL A 83 4.57 12.87 9.07
C VAL A 83 4.99 13.74 10.26
N SER A 84 4.15 14.69 10.66
CA SER A 84 4.47 15.62 11.75
C SER A 84 4.31 14.98 13.14
N CYS A 85 3.26 14.19 13.36
CA CYS A 85 2.88 13.73 14.70
C CYS A 85 3.50 12.37 15.07
N LYS A 86 3.66 11.44 14.12
CA LYS A 86 4.17 10.10 14.41
C LYS A 86 5.53 10.14 15.14
N PRO A 87 6.52 10.97 14.71
CA PRO A 87 7.79 11.06 15.44
C PRO A 87 7.64 11.61 16.86
N LEU A 88 6.66 12.48 17.12
CA LEU A 88 6.40 13.02 18.46
C LEU A 88 5.85 11.94 19.40
N VAL A 89 4.91 11.15 18.88
CA VAL A 89 4.36 9.99 19.60
C VAL A 89 5.45 8.99 19.93
N GLU A 90 6.28 8.59 18.96
CA GLU A 90 7.35 7.61 19.18
C GLU A 90 8.39 8.10 20.20
N LYS A 91 8.79 9.38 20.11
CA LYS A 91 9.74 10.01 21.04
C LYS A 91 9.19 10.21 22.45
N ALA A 92 7.88 10.17 22.65
CA ALA A 92 7.28 10.26 23.98
C ALA A 92 7.47 8.98 24.81
N SER A 93 7.84 7.85 24.18
CA SER A 93 8.18 6.64 24.92
C SER A 93 9.50 6.79 25.66
N LYS A 94 9.49 6.50 26.96
CA LYS A 94 10.71 6.45 27.78
C LYS A 94 11.55 5.18 27.52
N TYR A 95 10.89 4.08 27.15
CA TYR A 95 11.53 2.79 26.94
C TYR A 95 11.33 2.38 25.46
N ASP A 96 10.47 1.40 25.23
CA ASP A 96 10.18 0.85 23.92
C ASP A 96 8.69 1.04 23.60
N TYR A 97 8.33 1.03 22.33
CA TYR A 97 6.96 1.21 21.87
C TYR A 97 6.60 0.22 20.76
N GLU A 98 5.32 -0.07 20.64
CA GLU A 98 4.78 -0.96 19.64
C GLU A 98 3.49 -0.37 19.07
N TRP A 99 3.48 -0.13 17.76
CA TRP A 99 2.25 0.18 17.04
C TRP A 99 1.39 -1.08 16.95
N ALA A 100 0.07 -0.93 17.11
CA ALA A 100 -0.86 -2.03 16.88
C ALA A 100 -0.78 -2.51 15.41
N ASP A 101 -1.01 -3.81 15.19
CA ASP A 101 -0.54 -4.64 14.05
C ASP A 101 -0.90 -4.20 12.61
N ASP A 102 -1.50 -3.04 12.36
CA ASP A 102 -1.74 -2.52 11.01
C ASP A 102 -0.73 -1.42 10.63
N ILE A 103 0.42 -1.87 10.11
CA ILE A 103 1.55 -1.03 9.65
C ILE A 103 1.14 -0.06 8.53
N LEU A 104 0.05 -0.35 7.82
CA LEU A 104 -0.46 0.44 6.69
C LEU A 104 -1.67 1.32 7.04
N ASP A 105 -2.22 1.21 8.25
CA ASP A 105 -3.42 1.95 8.61
C ASP A 105 -3.12 3.37 9.08
N ASN A 106 -4.13 4.22 8.88
CA ASN A 106 -4.22 5.50 9.58
C ASN A 106 -4.06 5.27 11.10
N ILE A 107 -3.03 5.90 11.67
CA ILE A 107 -2.73 5.83 13.11
C ILE A 107 -3.76 6.62 13.94
N PHE A 108 -4.52 7.51 13.32
CA PHE A 108 -5.53 8.33 13.98
C PHE A 108 -6.90 7.66 13.93
N SER A 109 -7.55 7.59 15.09
CA SER A 109 -8.88 7.02 15.29
C SER A 109 -9.98 8.07 15.20
N ARG A 110 -9.69 9.33 15.57
CA ARG A 110 -10.68 10.44 15.66
C ARG A 110 -10.04 11.80 15.33
N PHE A 111 -10.88 12.81 15.16
CA PHE A 111 -10.45 14.20 15.02
C PHE A 111 -11.34 15.19 15.78
N LEU A 112 -10.80 16.36 16.10
CA LEU A 112 -11.54 17.52 16.60
C LEU A 112 -11.18 18.74 15.76
N LEU A 113 -12.20 19.31 15.09
CA LEU A 113 -12.04 20.51 14.28
C LEU A 113 -12.28 21.75 15.15
N ASP A 114 -11.32 22.66 15.14
CA ASP A 114 -11.47 24.02 15.63
C ASP A 114 -11.49 24.99 14.45
N SER A 115 -12.68 25.23 13.91
CA SER A 115 -12.87 26.15 12.78
C SER A 115 -12.54 27.61 13.11
N LYS A 116 -12.51 28.00 14.40
CA LYS A 116 -12.22 29.39 14.79
C LYS A 116 -10.73 29.67 14.65
N ASN A 117 -9.90 28.74 15.12
CA ASN A 117 -8.44 28.84 15.03
C ASN A 117 -7.87 28.19 13.76
N ASN A 118 -8.71 27.60 12.91
CA ASN A 118 -8.31 26.86 11.71
C ASN A 118 -7.31 25.73 12.03
N GLN A 119 -7.63 24.98 13.09
CA GLN A 119 -6.82 23.90 13.61
C GLN A 119 -7.58 22.58 13.57
N LEU A 120 -6.85 21.49 13.37
CA LEU A 120 -7.40 20.15 13.41
C LEU A 120 -6.57 19.28 14.35
N THR A 121 -7.21 18.74 15.37
CA THR A 121 -6.58 17.82 16.32
C THR A 121 -6.82 16.40 15.87
N PHE A 122 -5.75 15.67 15.59
CA PHE A 122 -5.74 14.27 15.25
C PHE A 122 -5.51 13.43 16.49
N ILE A 123 -6.38 12.47 16.76
CA ILE A 123 -6.37 11.69 18.00
C ILE A 123 -6.26 10.20 17.67
N GLY A 124 -5.33 9.50 18.30
CA GLY A 124 -5.14 8.06 18.10
C GLY A 124 -4.80 7.33 19.40
N ASP A 125 -5.03 6.02 19.39
CA ASP A 125 -4.76 5.10 20.50
C ASP A 125 -4.10 3.78 20.03
N LYS A 126 -3.58 3.77 18.80
CA LYS A 126 -2.99 2.60 18.15
C LYS A 126 -1.54 2.33 18.55
N ILE A 127 -1.12 2.76 19.75
CA ILE A 127 0.26 2.55 20.23
C ILE A 127 0.28 2.05 21.67
N LYS A 128 1.25 1.17 21.95
CA LYS A 128 1.53 0.65 23.28
C LYS A 128 2.94 1.05 23.70
N PHE A 129 3.09 1.63 24.88
CA PHE A 129 4.40 1.90 25.49
C PHE A 129 4.76 0.80 26.49
N LYS A 130 6.04 0.43 26.53
CA LYS A 130 6.58 -0.45 27.56
C LYS A 130 7.01 0.37 28.76
N ASN A 131 6.73 -0.12 29.96
CA ASN A 131 7.28 0.43 31.20
C ASN A 131 8.56 -0.31 31.63
N GLY A 132 9.13 0.07 32.78
CA GLY A 132 10.36 -0.54 33.32
C GLY A 132 10.25 -2.04 33.69
N PHE A 133 9.04 -2.60 33.67
CA PHE A 133 8.76 -4.02 33.90
C PHE A 133 8.39 -4.75 32.60
N ASN A 134 8.62 -4.14 31.44
CA ASN A 134 8.26 -4.66 30.10
C ASN A 134 6.74 -4.88 29.92
N ALA A 135 5.90 -4.30 30.78
CA ALA A 135 4.45 -4.31 30.61
C ALA A 135 4.04 -3.26 29.58
N LYS A 136 3.10 -3.62 28.70
CA LYS A 136 2.60 -2.79 27.60
C LYS A 136 1.34 -2.05 28.03
N MET A 137 1.34 -0.72 27.92
CA MET A 137 0.21 0.15 28.21
C MET A 137 -0.22 0.89 26.94
N THR A 138 -1.51 0.87 26.63
CA THR A 138 -2.04 1.66 25.51
C THR A 138 -1.98 3.14 25.84
N MET A 139 -1.52 3.93 24.89
CA MET A 139 -1.47 5.39 25.01
C MET A 139 -2.45 6.03 24.06
N THR A 140 -3.14 7.06 24.54
CA THR A 140 -3.93 7.96 23.70
C THR A 140 -3.13 9.24 23.49
N TYR A 141 -2.99 9.66 22.24
CA TYR A 141 -2.29 10.88 21.87
C TYR A 141 -3.19 11.81 21.05
N ALA A 142 -2.97 13.10 21.20
CA ALA A 142 -3.63 14.17 20.48
C ALA A 142 -2.58 15.11 19.88
N CYS A 143 -2.64 15.33 18.58
CA CYS A 143 -1.73 16.20 17.84
C CYS A 143 -2.52 17.23 17.05
N THR A 144 -2.34 18.51 17.37
CA THR A 144 -3.05 19.63 16.74
C THR A 144 -2.19 20.25 15.66
N LEU A 145 -2.70 20.23 14.43
CA LEU A 145 -2.09 20.95 13.30
C LEU A 145 -2.81 22.26 13.04
N ASP A 146 -2.04 23.27 12.64
CA ASP A 146 -2.57 24.45 11.96
C ASP A 146 -2.79 24.11 10.47
N LEU A 147 -4.02 24.29 9.98
CA LEU A 147 -4.40 23.84 8.64
C LEU A 147 -3.80 24.71 7.51
N LYS A 148 -3.24 25.89 7.81
CA LYS A 148 -2.56 26.76 6.82
C LYS A 148 -1.07 26.42 6.70
N THR A 149 -0.38 26.36 7.83
CA THR A 149 1.08 26.15 7.90
C THR A 149 1.46 24.67 7.88
N LYS A 150 0.53 23.78 8.22
CA LYS A 150 0.73 22.33 8.43
C LYS A 150 1.68 22.00 9.59
N GLU A 151 1.99 22.99 10.43
CA GLU A 151 2.85 22.82 11.59
C GLU A 151 2.06 22.31 12.80
N THR A 152 2.75 21.58 13.68
CA THR A 152 2.18 21.11 14.94
C THR A 152 2.15 22.24 15.96
N VAL A 153 0.96 22.61 16.41
CA VAL A 153 0.73 23.68 17.39
C VAL A 153 0.67 23.14 18.81
N ASN A 154 0.14 21.92 18.98
CA ASN A 154 0.02 21.27 20.27
C ASN A 154 0.17 19.76 20.13
N PHE A 155 0.75 19.13 21.16
CA PHE A 155 0.88 17.69 21.25
C PHE A 155 0.70 17.25 22.70
N ASP A 156 -0.16 16.26 22.91
CA ASP A 156 -0.41 15.66 24.22
C ASP A 156 -0.47 14.13 24.09
N ILE A 157 -0.07 13.43 25.13
CA ILE A 157 -0.12 11.97 25.21
C ILE A 157 -0.31 11.51 26.65
N ALA A 158 -1.27 10.63 26.86
CA ALA A 158 -1.62 10.09 28.16
C ALA A 158 -1.92 8.59 28.09
N GLU A 159 -1.81 7.91 29.22
CA GLU A 159 -2.23 6.52 29.34
C GLU A 159 -3.75 6.42 29.16
N GLY A 160 -4.19 5.50 28.32
CA GLY A 160 -5.62 5.31 28.05
C GLY A 160 -5.92 4.77 26.67
N LYS A 161 -7.19 4.42 26.48
CA LYS A 161 -7.77 3.98 25.21
C LYS A 161 -9.00 4.86 24.90
N LEU A 162 -9.25 5.11 23.61
CA LEU A 162 -10.38 5.91 23.13
C LEU A 162 -11.73 5.21 23.22
#